data_AF-A0A3M2AXR2-F1
#
_entry.id   AF-A0A3M2AXR2-F1
#
_cell.length_a   1.000
_cell.length_b   1.000
_cell.length_c   1.000
_cell.angle_alpha   90.00
_cell.angle_beta   90.00
_cell.angle_gamma   90.00
#
_symmetry.space_group_name_H-M   'P 1'
#
loop_
_entity.id
_entity.type
_entity.pdbx_description
1 polymer ?
#
loop_
_entity_poly.entity_id
_entity_poly.type
_entity_poly.pdbx_seq_one_letter_code
_entity_poly.pdbx_strand_id
1 'polypeptide(L)'
;HAYMESWAMAVDNPYYAITGEDGTFVIPDIPPGTYTLEAWHPAVGKTLTQSVQVPADGFVEVSFAFEAPKGRRSAHELEENPRFGLELLGRNQSIVPSVRLQRP
;
A
#
# COMPACT_ATOMS: atom_id res chain seq x y z
N HIS A 1 -7.19 -17.68 -1.80
CA HIS A 1 -7.71 -16.73 -2.82
C HIS A 1 -6.85 -15.48 -2.81
N ALA A 2 -6.25 -15.09 -3.92
CA ALA A 2 -5.31 -13.95 -4.00
C ALA A 2 -5.99 -12.58 -4.21
N TYR A 3 -7.32 -12.51 -4.09
CA TYR A 3 -8.12 -11.33 -4.49
C TYR A 3 -9.08 -10.83 -3.41
N MET A 4 -8.95 -11.31 -2.17
CA MET A 4 -9.76 -10.81 -1.05
C MET A 4 -8.88 -9.94 -0.17
N GLU A 5 -8.81 -8.65 -0.50
CA GLU A 5 -8.10 -7.64 0.28
C GLU A 5 -9.09 -6.61 0.81
N SER A 6 -8.94 -6.25 2.08
CA SER A 6 -9.66 -5.15 2.73
C SER A 6 -8.65 -4.27 3.45
N TRP A 7 -8.96 -2.98 3.55
CA TRP A 7 -8.07 -1.98 4.10
C TRP A 7 -8.82 -1.17 5.14
N ALA A 8 -8.18 -0.90 6.27
CA ALA A 8 -8.74 -0.09 7.34
C ALA A 8 -7.61 0.67 8.03
N MET A 9 -7.91 1.88 8.50
CA MET A 9 -7.03 2.68 9.33
C MET A 9 -7.81 3.08 10.58
N ALA A 10 -7.25 2.79 11.74
CA ALA A 10 -7.80 3.25 13.01
C ALA A 10 -7.33 4.69 13.25
N VAL A 11 -8.26 5.58 13.61
CA VAL A 11 -7.98 6.98 13.92
C VAL A 11 -8.53 7.27 15.30
N ASP A 12 -7.67 7.79 16.19
CA ASP A 12 -7.99 8.02 17.61
C ASP A 12 -8.73 9.36 17.86
N ASN A 13 -9.04 10.10 16.79
CA ASN A 13 -9.66 11.41 16.86
C ASN A 13 -10.74 11.56 15.76
N PRO A 14 -11.66 12.52 15.89
CA PRO A 14 -12.78 12.66 14.94
C PRO A 14 -12.38 13.36 13.63
N TYR A 15 -11.16 13.87 13.50
CA TYR A 15 -10.72 14.70 12.38
C TYR A 15 -10.03 13.83 11.32
N TYR A 16 -10.84 13.15 10.51
CA TYR A 16 -10.38 12.36 9.37
C TYR A 16 -11.26 12.58 8.15
N ALA A 17 -10.71 12.30 6.98
CA ALA A 17 -11.44 12.28 5.73
C ALA A 17 -10.95 11.13 4.86
N ILE A 18 -11.86 10.59 4.05
CA ILE A 18 -11.53 9.68 2.94
C ILE A 18 -11.49 10.54 1.68
N THR A 19 -10.42 10.42 0.90
CA THR A 19 -10.27 11.16 -0.36
C THR A 19 -11.32 10.74 -1.39
N GLY A 20 -11.83 11.69 -2.16
CA GLY A 20 -12.67 11.43 -3.33
C GLY A 20 -11.91 10.75 -4.47
N GLU A 21 -12.62 10.40 -5.55
CA GLU A 21 -12.03 9.79 -6.76
C GLU A 21 -10.97 10.67 -7.43
N ASP A 22 -11.08 11.99 -7.26
CA ASP A 22 -10.16 13.01 -7.76
C ASP A 22 -9.00 13.30 -6.79
N GLY A 23 -8.94 12.61 -5.65
CA GLY A 23 -7.92 12.80 -4.61
C GLY A 23 -8.20 13.98 -3.68
N THR A 24 -9.32 14.68 -3.81
CA THR A 24 -9.67 15.81 -2.94
C THR A 24 -10.16 15.33 -1.57
N PHE A 25 -9.89 16.13 -0.54
CA PHE A 25 -10.38 15.89 0.82
C PHE A 25 -10.64 17.23 1.54
N VAL A 26 -11.58 17.20 2.49
CA VAL A 26 -11.87 18.33 3.37
C VAL A 26 -12.12 17.77 4.77
N ILE A 27 -11.45 18.36 5.76
CA ILE A 27 -11.70 18.07 7.18
C ILE A 27 -12.23 19.37 7.80
N PRO A 28 -13.55 19.47 8.07
CA PRO A 28 -14.15 20.69 8.60
C PRO A 28 -13.91 20.82 10.12
N ASP A 29 -14.18 22.02 10.64
CA ASP A 29 -14.31 22.31 12.08
C ASP A 29 -13.09 21.93 12.94
N ILE A 30 -11.88 22.02 12.37
CA ILE A 30 -10.64 21.83 13.13
C ILE A 30 -10.38 23.07 14.00
N PRO A 31 -10.23 22.92 15.33
CA PRO A 31 -9.87 24.04 16.19
C PRO A 31 -8.53 24.66 15.79
N PRO A 32 -8.30 25.95 16.08
CA PRO A 32 -7.04 26.60 15.74
C PRO A 32 -5.87 26.01 16.53
N GLY A 33 -4.76 25.73 15.86
CA GLY A 33 -3.63 25.06 16.48
C GLY A 33 -2.61 24.49 15.49
N THR A 34 -1.59 23.83 16.03
CA THR A 34 -0.59 23.11 15.23
C THR A 34 -0.87 21.61 15.33
N TYR A 35 -1.00 20.96 14.18
CA TYR A 35 -1.35 19.55 14.06
C TYR A 35 -0.36 18.81 13.15
N THR A 36 -0.25 17.51 13.36
CA THR A 36 0.39 16.60 12.40
C THR A 36 -0.72 15.95 11.59
N LEU A 37 -0.74 16.22 10.29
CA LEU A 37 -1.64 15.57 9.35
C LEU A 37 -0.96 14.32 8.79
N GLU A 38 -1.67 13.21 8.80
CA GLU A 38 -1.20 11.93 8.28
C GLU A 38 -2.04 11.49 7.08
N ALA A 39 -1.37 11.10 6.00
CA ALA A 39 -2.00 10.53 4.82
C ALA A 39 -1.48 9.11 4.61
N TRP A 40 -2.39 8.16 4.39
CA TRP A 40 -2.04 6.76 4.13
C TRP A 40 -2.76 6.26 2.88
N HIS A 41 -2.04 5.51 2.04
CA HIS A 41 -2.60 4.85 0.89
C HIS A 41 -2.34 3.34 0.95
N PRO A 42 -3.38 2.49 0.90
CA PRO A 42 -3.31 1.04 0.82
C PRO A 42 -2.17 0.48 -0.03
N ALA A 43 -2.13 0.87 -1.30
CA ALA A 43 -1.18 0.31 -2.24
C ALA A 43 0.29 0.62 -1.88
N VAL A 44 0.54 1.73 -1.19
CA VAL A 44 1.88 2.19 -0.83
C VAL A 44 2.31 1.62 0.51
N GLY A 45 1.37 1.48 1.45
CA GLY A 45 1.60 0.93 2.79
C GLY A 45 2.41 1.84 3.73
N LYS A 46 2.94 2.95 3.25
CA LYS A 46 3.63 3.97 4.06
C LYS A 46 2.70 5.16 4.32
N THR A 47 2.84 5.74 5.51
CA THR A 47 2.16 6.98 5.91
C THR A 47 3.08 8.16 5.61
N LEU A 48 2.52 9.21 5.01
CA LEU A 48 3.15 10.52 4.86
C LEU A 48 2.65 11.44 5.97
N THR A 49 3.52 12.26 6.54
CA THR A 49 3.17 13.18 7.62
C THR A 49 3.58 14.61 7.26
N GLN A 50 2.75 15.58 7.64
CA GLN A 50 3.03 17.00 7.46
C GLN A 50 2.56 17.80 8.67
N SER A 51 3.38 18.76 9.12
CA SER A 51 2.98 19.73 10.16
C SER A 51 2.13 20.82 9.52
N VAL A 52 0.96 21.09 10.10
CA VAL A 52 -0.04 22.04 9.59
C VAL A 52 -0.45 22.97 10.71
N GLN A 53 -0.45 24.28 10.44
CA GLN A 53 -0.94 25.28 11.37
C GLN A 53 -2.33 25.76 10.90
N VAL A 54 -3.36 25.43 11.67
CA VAL A 54 -4.74 25.81 11.41
C VAL A 54 -5.01 27.19 12.03
N PRO A 55 -5.35 28.22 11.22
CA PRO A 55 -5.66 29.56 11.70
C PRO A 55 -7.01 29.59 12.43
N ALA A 56 -7.31 30.72 13.08
CA ALA A 56 -8.59 30.94 13.75
C ALA A 56 -9.79 31.01 12.79
N ASP A 57 -9.52 31.38 11.54
CA ASP A 57 -10.51 31.52 10.48
C ASP A 57 -9.84 31.24 9.13
N GLY A 58 -10.62 30.73 8.18
CA GLY A 58 -10.18 30.35 6.83
C GLY A 58 -9.80 28.88 6.66
N PHE A 59 -9.15 28.59 5.52
CA PHE A 59 -8.77 27.25 5.10
C PHE A 59 -7.25 27.12 4.99
N VAL A 60 -6.75 25.92 5.25
CA VAL A 60 -5.36 25.56 4.97
C VAL A 60 -5.35 24.53 3.85
N GLU A 61 -4.67 24.86 2.76
CA GLU A 61 -4.46 23.92 1.66
C GLU A 61 -3.21 23.08 1.91
N VAL A 62 -3.37 21.75 1.80
CA VAL A 62 -2.28 20.79 1.96
C VAL A 62 -2.40 19.75 0.86
N SER A 63 -1.27 19.35 0.28
CA SER A 63 -1.20 18.34 -0.77
C SER A 63 -0.23 17.23 -0.40
N PHE A 64 -0.64 15.98 -0.58
CA PHE A 64 0.23 14.82 -0.46
C PHE A 64 0.46 14.19 -1.83
N ALA A 65 1.70 13.74 -2.08
CA ALA A 65 2.06 13.03 -3.29
C ALA A 65 2.64 11.66 -2.93
N PHE A 66 1.96 10.60 -3.36
CA PHE A 66 2.44 9.24 -3.20
C PHE A 66 3.15 8.77 -4.47
N GLU A 67 4.31 8.14 -4.31
CA GLU A 67 4.92 7.39 -5.39
C GLU A 67 4.19 6.06 -5.56
N ALA A 68 3.64 5.83 -6.75
CA ALA A 68 3.00 4.56 -7.06
C ALA A 68 4.04 3.42 -7.02
N PRO A 69 3.77 2.31 -6.30
CA PRO A 69 4.65 1.15 -6.31
C PRO A 69 4.80 0.62 -7.74
N LYS A 70 6.04 0.31 -8.13
CA LYS A 70 6.38 -0.23 -9.46
C LYS A 70 6.48 -1.76 -9.38
N GLY A 71 5.93 -2.48 -10.37
CA GLY A 71 6.01 -3.95 -10.48
C GLY A 71 4.68 -4.69 -10.27
N ARG A 72 4.64 -6.01 -10.54
CA ARG A 72 3.43 -6.83 -10.35
C ARG A 72 3.38 -7.29 -8.89
N ARG A 73 2.36 -6.85 -8.15
CA ARG A 73 2.14 -7.28 -6.74
C ARG A 73 1.47 -8.66 -6.68
N SER A 74 1.94 -9.61 -7.47
CA SER A 74 1.48 -10.99 -7.33
C SER A 74 2.15 -11.60 -6.11
N ALA A 75 1.41 -12.37 -5.31
CA ALA A 75 1.93 -13.01 -4.10
C ALA A 75 3.23 -13.80 -4.35
N HIS A 76 3.41 -14.33 -5.56
CA HIS A 76 4.60 -15.10 -5.98
C HIS A 76 5.84 -14.24 -6.25
N GLU A 77 5.70 -12.94 -6.50
CA GLU A 77 6.82 -12.00 -6.70
C GLU A 77 7.18 -11.23 -5.43
N LEU A 78 6.28 -11.15 -4.44
CA LEU A 78 6.52 -10.46 -3.16
C LEU A 78 7.25 -11.31 -2.12
N GLU A 79 7.29 -12.64 -2.28
CA GLU A 79 8.00 -13.56 -1.38
C GLU A 79 9.33 -13.98 -2.04
N GLU A 80 10.47 -13.65 -1.44
CA GLU A 80 11.73 -14.33 -1.80
C GLU A 80 11.63 -15.78 -1.28
N ASN A 81 11.57 -16.73 -2.22
CA ASN A 81 11.30 -18.15 -1.99
C ASN A 81 9.84 -18.45 -1.58
N PRO A 82 8.86 -18.26 -2.49
CA PRO A 82 7.52 -18.74 -2.25
C PRO A 82 7.61 -20.25 -2.16
N ARG A 83 7.25 -20.82 -1.01
CA ARG A 83 7.47 -22.22 -0.57
C ARG A 83 7.02 -23.29 -1.59
N PHE A 84 7.73 -23.40 -2.70
CA PHE A 84 7.54 -24.32 -3.83
C PHE A 84 8.90 -24.64 -4.49
N GLY A 85 10.02 -24.40 -3.79
CA GLY A 85 11.34 -24.80 -4.24
C GLY A 85 11.56 -26.32 -4.15
N LEU A 86 12.57 -26.82 -4.87
CA LEU A 86 13.00 -28.23 -4.90
C LEU A 86 13.21 -28.86 -3.50
N GLU A 87 13.41 -28.03 -2.47
CA GLU A 87 13.61 -28.47 -1.08
C GLU A 87 12.39 -29.19 -0.47
N LEU A 88 11.16 -28.93 -0.97
CA LEU A 88 9.96 -29.65 -0.53
C LEU A 88 9.91 -31.12 -0.96
N LEU A 89 10.73 -31.52 -1.94
CA LEU A 89 10.78 -32.91 -2.40
C LEU A 89 11.53 -33.84 -1.44
N GLY A 90 12.09 -33.30 -0.35
CA GLY A 90 12.81 -34.06 0.68
C GLY A 90 14.02 -34.85 0.17
N ARG A 91 14.41 -34.64 -1.09
CA ARG A 91 15.51 -35.30 -1.79
C ARG A 91 16.11 -34.31 -2.78
N ASN A 92 17.43 -34.12 -2.72
CA ASN A 92 18.21 -33.45 -3.76
C ASN A 92 18.21 -34.30 -5.04
N GLN A 93 17.09 -34.34 -5.76
CA GLN A 93 17.03 -34.93 -7.08
C GLN A 93 17.21 -33.83 -8.11
N SER A 94 18.31 -33.91 -8.86
CA SER A 94 18.47 -33.17 -10.10
C SER A 94 17.38 -33.62 -11.05
N ILE A 95 16.38 -32.76 -11.27
CA ILE A 95 15.40 -32.98 -12.32
C ILE A 95 16.11 -32.64 -13.63
N VAL A 96 16.62 -33.67 -14.31
CA VAL A 96 17.02 -33.56 -15.71
C VAL A 96 15.75 -33.73 -16.54
N PRO A 97 15.16 -32.65 -17.10
CA PRO A 97 14.04 -32.81 -18.01
C PRO A 97 14.49 -33.67 -19.19
N SER A 98 13.83 -34.80 -19.41
CA SER A 98 14.00 -35.50 -20.68
C SER A 98 13.42 -34.60 -21.76
N VAL A 99 14.29 -33.93 -22.50
CA VAL A 99 13.92 -33.16 -23.69
C VAL A 99 13.34 -34.17 -24.68
N ARG A 100 12.02 -34.32 -24.68
CA ARG A 100 11.34 -34.99 -25.78
C ARG A 100 11.38 -34.01 -26.94
N LEU A 101 12.34 -34.19 -27.84
CA LEU A 101 12.45 -33.44 -29.08
C LEU A 101 11.14 -33.62 -29.85
N GLN A 102 10.24 -32.66 -29.77
CA GLN A 102 9.07 -32.62 -30.65
C GLN A 102 9.60 -32.15 -32.01
N ARG A 103 9.97 -33.12 -32.86
CA ARG A 103 10.18 -32.83 -34.28
C ARG A 103 8.82 -32.65 -34.93
N PRO A 104 8.67 -31.66 -35.83
CA PRO A 104 7.44 -31.41 -36.57
C PRO A 104 7.04 -32.61 -37.44
#